data_AF-A0AAU9LIX3-F1
#
_entry.id   AF-A0AAU9LIX3-F1
#
_cell.length_a   1.000
_cell.length_b   1.000
_cell.length_c   1.000
_cell.angle_alpha   90.00
_cell.angle_beta   90.00
_cell.angle_gamma   90.00
#
_symmetry.space_group_name_H-M   'P 1'
#
loop_
_entity.id
_entity.type
_entity.pdbx_description
1 polymer ?
#
loop_
_entity_poly.entity_id
_entity_poly.type
_entity_poly.pdbx_seq_one_letter_code
_entity_poly.pdbx_strand_id
1 'polypeptide(L)'
;MASSYSFSSSLNRSSKKSTVNDPKTCDCGFPARILTSTTPKNPGRRFMVCNEGKCKYWKWLDVEPVMEVVEGMEAEIVALKTEVEKVKEDMEQMKKEKHYLNFLLEWNEVILTRMESQTSNFHWNGITN
;
A
#
# COMPACT_ATOMS: atom_id res chain seq x y z
N MET A 1 12.38 19.88 80.13
CA MET A 1 13.28 19.74 78.97
C MET A 1 12.84 18.51 78.20
N ALA A 2 12.03 18.68 77.15
CA ALA A 2 11.59 17.57 76.31
C ALA A 2 12.25 17.73 74.95
N SER A 3 13.16 16.80 74.63
CA SER A 3 13.85 16.73 73.34
C SER A 3 12.85 16.36 72.26
N SER A 4 12.60 17.27 71.33
CA SER A 4 11.80 17.01 70.12
C SER A 4 12.67 16.34 69.07
N TYR A 5 12.54 15.02 68.95
CA TYR A 5 13.12 14.20 67.89
C TYR A 5 12.49 14.61 66.56
N SER A 6 13.31 15.14 65.66
CA SER A 6 12.92 15.42 64.27
C SER A 6 12.97 14.10 63.49
N PHE A 7 11.81 13.53 63.17
CA PHE A 7 11.73 12.45 62.19
C PHE A 7 11.89 13.07 60.79
N SER A 8 13.13 13.07 60.30
CA SER A 8 13.42 13.34 58.88
C SER A 8 12.72 12.29 58.04
N SER A 9 11.53 12.61 57.55
CA SER A 9 10.85 11.82 56.53
C SER A 9 11.57 12.11 55.23
N SER A 10 12.53 11.23 54.91
CA SER A 10 13.16 11.14 53.60
C SER A 10 12.07 10.92 52.55
N LEU A 11 11.55 12.02 51.99
CA LEU A 11 10.83 11.98 50.74
C LEU A 11 11.85 11.61 49.68
N ASN A 12 12.00 10.29 49.50
CA ASN A 12 12.50 9.67 48.29
C ASN A 12 11.58 10.14 47.15
N ARG A 13 11.78 11.38 46.69
CA ARG A 13 11.33 11.82 45.38
C ARG A 13 12.22 11.08 44.42
N SER A 14 11.83 9.83 44.19
CA SER A 14 12.40 8.94 43.19
C SER A 14 12.49 9.75 41.91
N SER A 15 13.70 10.24 41.64
CA SER A 15 14.03 10.79 40.34
C SER A 15 13.99 9.58 39.43
N LYS A 16 12.79 9.24 38.96
CA LYS A 16 12.62 8.38 37.80
C LYS A 16 13.28 9.15 36.67
N LYS A 17 14.57 8.94 36.54
CA LYS A 17 15.37 9.24 35.37
C LYS A 17 14.79 8.29 34.32
N SER A 18 13.74 8.74 33.65
CA SER A 18 13.11 8.03 32.54
C SER A 18 14.09 8.07 31.38
N THR A 19 15.05 7.14 31.40
CA THR A 19 15.96 6.84 30.29
C THR A 19 15.25 5.99 29.25
N VAL A 20 14.06 6.40 28.84
CA VAL A 20 13.39 5.87 27.66
C VAL A 20 12.80 7.08 26.95
N ASN A 21 13.49 7.49 25.88
CA ASN A 21 12.96 8.41 24.88
C ASN A 21 11.76 7.72 24.22
N ASP A 22 10.61 7.67 24.88
CA ASP A 22 9.37 7.54 24.16
C ASP A 22 9.26 8.82 23.31
N PRO A 23 9.23 8.72 21.96
CA PRO A 23 9.29 9.88 21.06
C PRO A 23 8.18 10.93 21.30
N LYS A 24 7.23 10.66 22.22
CA LYS A 24 6.11 11.51 22.58
C LYS A 24 6.18 12.06 24.01
N THR A 25 7.35 12.23 24.62
CA THR A 25 7.49 12.79 25.99
C THR A 25 8.15 14.18 26.01
N CYS A 26 7.66 15.09 26.87
CA CYS A 26 8.27 16.42 27.12
C CYS A 26 9.47 16.33 28.06
N ASP A 27 10.23 17.42 28.18
CA ASP A 27 11.28 17.60 29.22
C ASP A 27 10.75 17.46 30.65
N CYS A 28 9.43 17.61 30.83
CA CYS A 28 8.73 17.46 32.09
C CYS A 28 8.34 16.00 32.45
N GLY A 29 8.66 15.03 31.60
CA GLY A 29 8.32 13.61 31.80
C GLY A 29 6.85 13.24 31.53
N PHE A 30 6.03 14.19 31.10
CA PHE A 30 4.64 14.00 30.69
C PHE A 30 4.51 13.82 29.15
N PRO A 31 3.37 13.33 28.64
CA PRO A 31 3.14 13.24 27.21
C PRO A 31 3.20 14.60 26.51
N ALA A 32 3.80 14.62 25.33
CA ALA A 32 3.74 15.71 24.38
C ALA A 32 2.57 15.49 23.41
N ARG A 33 1.94 16.59 22.99
CA ARG A 33 0.91 16.58 21.94
C ARG A 33 1.50 17.06 20.61
N ILE A 34 0.96 16.55 19.50
CA ILE A 34 1.39 16.91 18.15
C ILE A 34 0.42 17.95 17.59
N LEU A 35 0.96 19.05 17.08
CA LEU A 35 0.23 20.11 16.41
C LEU A 35 0.74 20.30 14.98
N THR A 36 -0.08 20.91 14.14
CA THR A 36 0.26 21.27 12.76
C THR A 36 0.40 22.79 12.67
N SER A 37 1.52 23.26 12.12
CA SER A 37 1.77 24.69 11.94
C SER A 37 0.86 25.25 10.85
N THR A 38 0.15 26.32 11.19
CA THR A 38 -0.66 27.12 10.28
C THR A 38 0.04 28.41 9.86
N THR A 39 1.32 28.57 10.23
CA THR A 39 2.08 29.77 9.90
C THR A 39 2.39 29.83 8.40
N PRO A 40 2.33 31.01 7.75
CA PRO A 40 2.68 31.14 6.33
C PRO A 40 4.09 30.65 6.00
N LYS A 41 5.02 30.74 6.96
CA LYS A 41 6.42 30.31 6.80
C LYS A 41 6.60 28.79 6.87
N ASN A 42 5.73 28.07 7.59
CA ASN A 42 5.81 26.62 7.76
C ASN A 42 4.41 25.98 7.71
N PRO A 43 3.64 26.12 6.61
CA PRO A 43 2.30 25.56 6.54
C PRO A 43 2.37 24.03 6.55
N GLY A 44 1.50 23.36 7.32
CA GLY A 44 1.37 21.90 7.34
C GLY A 44 2.48 21.16 8.11
N ARG A 45 3.57 21.82 8.52
CA ARG A 45 4.67 21.18 9.27
C ARG A 45 4.23 20.81 10.68
N ARG A 46 4.49 19.58 11.10
CA ARG A 46 4.08 19.07 12.43
C ARG A 46 5.15 19.36 13.48
N PHE A 47 4.72 19.67 14.70
CA PHE A 47 5.60 19.90 15.84
C PHE A 47 4.99 19.35 17.12
N MET A 48 5.84 19.02 18.09
CA MET A 48 5.44 18.58 19.42
C MET A 48 5.51 19.72 20.41
N VAL A 49 4.55 19.77 21.31
CA VAL A 49 4.56 20.67 22.48
C VAL A 49 4.14 19.93 23.74
N CYS A 50 4.49 20.46 24.90
CA CYS A 50 3.98 19.96 26.18
C CYS A 50 2.44 19.93 26.17
N ASN A 51 1.83 18.78 26.47
CA ASN A 51 0.37 18.68 26.55
C ASN A 51 -0.18 19.45 27.76
N GLU A 52 0.49 19.29 28.90
CA GLU A 52 0.07 19.84 30.20
C GLU A 52 0.46 21.30 30.42
N GLY A 53 1.25 21.90 29.51
CA GLY A 53 1.79 23.26 29.68
C GLY A 53 2.76 23.45 30.84
N LYS A 54 3.23 22.37 31.47
CA LYS A 54 4.14 22.40 32.64
C LYS A 54 5.57 22.79 32.29
N CYS A 55 5.96 22.69 31.03
CA CYS A 55 7.25 23.16 30.54
C CYS A 55 7.13 23.78 29.14
N LYS A 56 8.20 24.43 28.68
CA LYS A 56 8.29 25.08 27.36
C LYS A 56 8.77 24.14 26.25
N TYR A 57 8.55 22.83 26.41
CA TYR A 57 8.98 21.84 25.42
C TYR A 57 8.35 22.14 24.06
N TRP A 58 9.21 22.23 23.04
CA TRP A 58 8.84 22.40 21.65
C TRP A 58 9.89 21.73 20.76
N LYS A 59 9.46 20.93 19.78
CA LYS A 59 10.36 20.27 18.83
C LYS A 59 9.65 20.03 17.50
N TRP A 60 10.34 20.25 16.37
CA TRP A 60 9.82 19.84 15.06
C TRP A 60 9.74 18.31 14.96
N LEU A 61 8.65 17.83 14.34
CA LEU A 61 8.54 16.46 13.84
C LEU A 61 8.97 16.50 12.38
N ASP A 62 10.29 16.59 12.19
CA ASP A 62 10.85 16.44 10.86
C ASP A 62 10.72 14.96 10.49
N VAL A 63 9.80 14.68 9.57
CA VAL A 63 9.77 13.39 8.88
C VAL A 63 11.05 13.35 8.06
N GLU A 64 11.81 12.27 8.16
CA GLU A 64 13.01 12.08 7.32
C GLU A 64 12.66 12.40 5.85
N PRO A 65 13.56 13.05 5.11
CA PRO A 65 13.29 13.44 3.74
C PRO A 65 12.92 12.20 2.92
N VAL A 66 11.70 12.19 2.39
CA VAL A 66 11.09 11.11 1.59
C VAL A 66 11.86 10.84 0.28
N MET A 67 13.00 11.48 0.04
CA MET A 67 13.72 11.48 -1.24
C MET A 67 14.20 10.07 -1.62
N GLU A 68 14.74 9.28 -0.69
CA GLU A 68 15.24 7.93 -1.00
C GLU A 68 14.11 6.93 -1.28
N VAL A 69 12.93 7.11 -0.67
CA VAL A 69 11.75 6.29 -0.93
C VAL A 69 11.15 6.60 -2.31
N VAL A 70 11.26 7.84 -2.78
CA VAL A 70 10.72 8.27 -4.08
C VAL A 70 11.53 7.65 -5.23
N GLU A 71 12.86 7.61 -5.14
CA GLU A 71 13.70 7.06 -6.21
C GLU A 71 13.45 5.55 -6.43
N GLY A 72 13.30 4.77 -5.35
CA GLY A 72 12.96 3.35 -5.45
C GLY A 72 11.57 3.11 -6.05
N MET A 73 10.58 3.92 -5.66
CA MET A 73 9.24 3.87 -6.21
C MET A 73 9.21 4.23 -7.71
N GLU A 74 10.03 5.19 -8.15
CA GLU A 74 10.11 5.55 -9.56
C GLU A 74 10.61 4.39 -10.43
N ALA A 75 11.64 3.66 -9.97
CA ALA A 75 12.15 2.47 -10.67
C ALA A 75 11.09 1.36 -10.77
N GLU A 76 10.35 1.10 -9.69
CA GLU A 76 9.25 0.13 -9.68
C GLU A 76 8.10 0.55 -10.60
N ILE A 77 7.74 1.84 -10.61
CA ILE A 77 6.70 2.37 -11.52
C ILE A 77 7.11 2.18 -12.98
N VAL A 78 8.37 2.42 -13.32
CA VAL A 78 8.87 2.19 -14.69
C VAL A 78 8.83 0.71 -15.05
N ALA A 79 9.31 -0.18 -14.16
CA ALA A 79 9.26 -1.61 -14.39
C ALA A 79 7.82 -2.11 -14.58
N LEU A 80 6.89 -1.71 -13.70
CA LEU A 80 5.48 -2.07 -13.80
C LEU A 80 4.84 -1.57 -15.10
N LYS A 81 5.16 -0.36 -15.55
CA LYS A 81 4.67 0.15 -16.84
C LYS A 81 5.14 -0.71 -18.01
N THR A 82 6.40 -1.16 -17.99
CA THR A 82 6.91 -2.03 -19.07
C THR A 82 6.22 -3.38 -19.11
N GLU A 83 5.95 -3.99 -17.95
CA GLU A 83 5.22 -5.26 -17.88
C GLU A 83 3.76 -5.09 -18.30
N VAL A 84 3.11 -3.97 -17.96
CA VAL A 84 1.76 -3.65 -18.43
C VAL A 84 1.69 -3.56 -19.95
N GLU A 85 2.68 -2.96 -20.62
CA GLU A 85 2.70 -2.91 -22.08
C GLU A 85 2.88 -4.30 -22.71
N LYS A 86 3.79 -5.14 -22.18
CA LYS A 86 3.92 -6.54 -22.64
C LYS A 86 2.63 -7.33 -22.50
N VAL A 87 1.96 -7.23 -21.35
CA VAL A 87 0.68 -7.91 -21.10
C VAL A 87 -0.40 -7.46 -22.09
N LYS A 88 -0.41 -6.17 -22.48
CA LYS A 88 -1.33 -5.68 -23.52
C LYS A 88 -1.02 -6.29 -24.88
N GLU A 89 0.25 -6.36 -25.26
CA GLU A 89 0.68 -6.99 -26.52
C GLU A 89 0.27 -8.47 -26.56
N ASP A 90 0.53 -9.22 -25.49
CA ASP A 90 0.14 -10.63 -25.35
C ASP A 90 -1.38 -10.80 -25.42
N MET A 91 -2.14 -9.89 -24.80
CA MET A 91 -3.61 -9.92 -24.87
C MET A 91 -4.13 -9.71 -26.29
N GLU A 92 -3.54 -8.78 -27.05
CA GLU A 92 -3.91 -8.57 -28.45
C GLU A 92 -3.52 -9.77 -29.33
N GLN A 93 -2.39 -10.41 -29.05
CA GLN A 93 -2.00 -11.65 -29.72
C GLN A 93 -2.99 -12.79 -29.42
N MET A 94 -3.32 -13.01 -28.15
CA MET A 94 -4.30 -14.03 -27.76
C MET A 94 -5.68 -13.79 -28.37
N LYS A 95 -6.12 -12.54 -28.52
CA LYS A 95 -7.37 -12.22 -29.23
C LYS A 95 -7.33 -12.71 -30.67
N LYS A 96 -6.23 -12.46 -31.39
CA LYS A 96 -6.07 -12.92 -32.79
C LYS A 96 -6.09 -14.44 -32.88
N GLU A 97 -5.36 -15.12 -31.99
CA GLU A 97 -5.34 -16.59 -31.93
C GLU A 97 -6.73 -17.16 -31.63
N LYS A 98 -7.44 -16.57 -30.66
CA LYS A 98 -8.84 -16.92 -30.37
C LYS A 98 -9.74 -16.74 -31.59
N HIS A 99 -9.61 -15.63 -32.30
CA HIS A 99 -10.40 -15.39 -33.52
C HIS A 99 -10.11 -16.43 -34.61
N TYR A 100 -8.84 -16.78 -34.79
CA TYR A 100 -8.44 -17.81 -35.76
C TYR A 100 -9.00 -19.20 -35.38
N LEU A 101 -8.88 -19.59 -34.11
CA LEU A 101 -9.43 -20.87 -33.63
C LEU A 101 -10.94 -20.93 -33.78
N ASN A 102 -11.66 -19.85 -33.44
CA ASN A 102 -13.11 -19.77 -33.66
C ASN A 102 -13.46 -19.95 -35.13
N PHE A 103 -12.73 -19.28 -36.04
CA PHE A 103 -12.94 -19.42 -37.47
C PHE A 103 -12.74 -20.87 -37.96
N LEU A 104 -11.69 -21.56 -37.48
CA LEU A 104 -11.46 -22.96 -37.82
C LEU A 104 -12.54 -23.89 -37.28
N LEU A 105 -13.06 -23.63 -36.07
CA LEU A 105 -14.15 -24.41 -35.50
C LEU A 105 -15.42 -24.29 -36.35
N GLU A 106 -15.81 -23.07 -36.73
CA GLU A 106 -16.95 -22.83 -37.62
C GLU A 106 -16.77 -23.55 -38.96
N TRP A 107 -15.56 -23.52 -39.53
CA TRP A 107 -15.27 -24.22 -40.77
C TRP A 107 -15.40 -25.75 -40.65
N ASN A 108 -14.95 -26.32 -39.54
CA ASN A 108 -15.07 -27.75 -39.29
C ASN A 108 -16.54 -28.18 -39.17
N GLU A 109 -17.38 -27.40 -38.49
CA GLU A 109 -18.82 -27.68 -38.37
C GLU A 109 -19.52 -27.70 -39.75
N VAL A 110 -19.17 -26.74 -40.61
CA VAL A 110 -19.70 -26.67 -41.99
C VAL A 110 -19.25 -27.88 -42.82
N ILE A 111 -17.97 -28.27 -42.71
CA ILE A 111 -17.44 -29.45 -43.42
C ILE A 111 -18.16 -30.71 -42.96
N LEU A 112 -18.30 -30.92 -41.65
CA LEU A 112 -18.97 -32.09 -41.08
C LEU A 112 -20.42 -32.18 -41.55
N THR A 113 -21.17 -31.08 -41.47
CA THR A 113 -22.56 -31.02 -41.94
C THR A 113 -22.67 -31.34 -43.43
N ARG A 114 -21.74 -30.85 -44.25
CA ARG A 114 -21.70 -31.14 -45.68
C ARG A 114 -21.35 -32.60 -45.97
N MET A 115 -20.46 -33.21 -45.18
CA MET A 115 -20.14 -34.64 -45.30
C MET A 115 -21.33 -35.51 -44.93
N GLU A 116 -22.04 -35.20 -43.84
CA GLU A 116 -23.25 -35.91 -43.40
C GLU A 116 -24.40 -35.81 -44.41
N SER A 117 -24.58 -34.64 -45.04
CA SER A 117 -25.60 -34.47 -46.08
C SER A 117 -25.32 -35.33 -47.33
N GLN A 118 -24.05 -35.50 -47.69
CA GLN A 118 -23.65 -36.34 -48.83
C GLN A 118 -23.86 -37.81 -48.51
N THR A 119 -23.44 -38.29 -47.33
CA THR A 119 -23.65 -39.70 -46.93
C THR A 119 -25.14 -40.05 -46.82
N SER A 120 -25.98 -39.14 -46.31
CA SER A 120 -27.43 -39.30 -46.27
C SER A 120 -28.05 -39.40 -47.67
N ASN A 121 -27.63 -38.54 -48.61
CA ASN A 121 -28.08 -38.60 -50.01
C ASN A 121 -27.65 -39.88 -50.72
N PHE A 122 -26.44 -40.38 -50.47
CA PHE A 122 -25.98 -41.67 -51.01
C PHE A 122 -26.78 -42.85 -50.45
N HIS A 123 -27.13 -42.82 -49.16
CA HIS A 123 -27.94 -43.87 -48.52
C HIS A 123 -29.37 -43.93 -49.11
N TRP A 124 -30.02 -42.77 -49.30
CA TRP A 124 -31.35 -42.72 -49.90
C TRP A 124 -31.39 -43.20 -51.35
N ASN A 125 -30.45 -42.75 -52.19
CA ASN A 125 -30.40 -43.15 -53.60
C ASN A 125 -30.06 -44.65 -53.82
N GLY A 126 -29.44 -45.30 -52.83
CA GLY A 126 -29.16 -46.75 -52.84
C GLY A 126 -30.33 -47.63 -52.40
N ILE A 127 -31.33 -47.07 -51.72
CA ILE A 127 -32.56 -47.79 -51.30
C ILE A 127 -33.63 -47.72 -52.40
N THR A 128 -33.60 -46.69 -53.24
CA THR A 128 -34.61 -46.42 -54.28
C THR A 128 -34.30 -47.02 -55.66
N ASN A 129 -33.19 -47.76 -55.82
CA ASN A 129 -32.78 -48.41 -57.08
C ASN A 129 -32.87 -49.93 -57.00
#